data_AF-A0AAD6J0A0-F1
#
_entry.id   AF-A0AAD6J0A0-F1
#
_cell.length_a   1.000
_cell.length_b   1.000
_cell.length_c   1.000
_cell.angle_alpha   90.00
_cell.angle_beta   90.00
_cell.angle_gamma   90.00
#
_symmetry.space_group_name_H-M   'P 1'
#
loop_
_entity.id
_entity.type
_entity.pdbx_description
1 polymer ?
#
loop_
_entity_poly.entity_id
_entity_poly.type
_entity_poly.pdbx_seq_one_letter_code
_entity_poly.pdbx_strand_id
1 'polypeptide(L)'
;MPPAPWRLVLYAAALMAALVYMERAYRSESSGAQPATGKFNVSEELKGLAASRHLSHEGCLAIYPGLFVEVDRAAAFWRQKGGITLDHIDKAMVAGSGNIVRAVILDGELYVKWKDRGRHSRVHSTLAMIHDAMLTSREPIPDIEFVIYCDDHLDNSDPNVPVLVLDRTDRERHLWLIPDFGFNSWPEPKVGTFSEVKRKAGEFDARHPWKTKTPKLFWKGALLVDIRRKFFDLAKDWGWAQIEEVDWGNKETVMTMDAHCGFKYLAHLEGIAYSGRLKYLMMCHPDSSDRNLVVIPGRKWEKLPETMQHLMNNDTAAEELADRSYVEPRSPSNTMSSLLAD
;
A
#
# COMPACT_ATOMS: atom_id res chain seq x y z
N MET A 1 25.99 -18.82 37.70
CA MET A 1 27.40 -19.17 37.38
C MET A 1 27.90 -18.19 36.34
N PRO A 2 29.02 -17.50 36.55
CA PRO A 2 29.62 -16.69 35.49
C PRO A 2 29.97 -17.60 34.30
N PRO A 3 29.80 -17.13 33.04
CA PRO A 3 30.12 -17.93 31.88
C PRO A 3 31.60 -18.31 31.92
N ALA A 4 31.88 -19.60 31.67
CA ALA A 4 33.23 -20.12 31.75
C ALA A 4 34.18 -19.33 30.82
N PRO A 5 35.40 -18.97 31.28
CA PRO A 5 36.31 -18.05 30.58
C PRO A 5 36.59 -18.42 29.12
N TRP A 6 36.53 -19.72 28.79
CA TRP A 6 36.73 -20.21 27.43
C TRP A 6 35.66 -19.74 26.43
N ARG A 7 34.44 -19.42 26.88
CA ARG A 7 33.37 -18.90 25.99
C ARG A 7 33.68 -17.49 25.51
N LEU A 8 34.24 -16.63 26.37
CA LEU A 8 34.65 -15.28 25.99
C LEU A 8 35.77 -15.29 24.94
N VAL A 9 36.70 -16.24 25.05
CA VAL A 9 37.77 -16.42 24.06
C VAL A 9 37.21 -16.85 22.70
N LEU A 10 36.22 -17.76 22.67
CA LEU A 10 35.57 -18.17 21.43
C LEU A 10 34.75 -17.04 20.79
N TYR A 11 34.04 -16.24 21.58
CA TYR A 11 33.31 -15.07 21.05
C TYR A 11 34.26 -14.01 20.50
N ALA A 12 35.37 -13.72 21.18
CA ALA A 12 36.39 -12.81 20.67
C ALA A 12 37.03 -13.31 19.37
N ALA A 13 37.32 -14.61 19.27
CA ALA A 13 37.86 -15.21 18.05
C ALA A 13 36.85 -15.14 16.87
N ALA A 14 35.57 -15.39 17.12
CA ALA A 14 34.52 -15.27 16.12
C ALA A 14 34.32 -13.82 15.65
N LEU A 15 34.37 -12.85 16.57
CA LEU A 15 34.26 -11.42 16.26
C LEU A 15 35.45 -10.95 15.41
N MET A 16 36.67 -11.39 15.75
CA MET A 16 37.88 -11.08 14.98
C MET A 16 37.82 -11.69 13.57
N ALA A 17 37.31 -12.91 13.42
CA ALA A 17 37.13 -13.54 12.11
C ALA A 17 36.09 -12.79 11.25
N ALA A 18 34.99 -12.33 11.86
CA ALA A 18 33.97 -11.53 11.19
C ALA A 18 34.51 -10.16 10.75
N LEU A 19 35.31 -9.48 11.59
CA LEU A 19 35.94 -8.21 11.25
C LEU A 19 36.95 -8.36 10.11
N VAL A 20 37.78 -9.40 10.11
CA VAL A 20 38.71 -9.68 9.02
C VAL A 20 37.98 -10.01 7.71
N TYR A 21 36.85 -10.72 7.79
CA TYR A 21 36.02 -11.00 6.61
C TYR A 21 35.40 -9.71 6.06
N MET A 22 34.84 -8.86 6.92
CA MET A 22 34.26 -7.56 6.54
C MET A 22 35.30 -6.63 5.93
N GLU A 23 36.52 -6.58 6.49
CA GLU A 23 37.60 -5.75 5.93
C GLU A 23 38.06 -6.25 4.55
N ARG A 24 38.13 -7.57 4.35
CA ARG A 24 38.44 -8.16 3.03
C ARG A 24 37.33 -7.89 2.01
N ALA A 25 36.06 -8.01 2.40
CA ALA A 25 34.93 -7.67 1.53
C ALA A 25 34.94 -6.19 1.13
N TYR A 26 35.20 -5.30 2.09
CA TYR A 26 35.30 -3.86 1.84
C TYR A 26 36.47 -3.51 0.91
N ARG A 27 37.66 -4.09 1.13
CA ARG A 27 38.83 -3.87 0.26
C ARG A 27 38.59 -4.39 -1.16
N SER A 28 37.89 -5.52 -1.30
CA SER A 28 37.45 -6.08 -2.58
C SER A 28 36.56 -5.10 -3.36
N GLU A 29 35.55 -4.51 -2.71
CA GLU A 29 34.65 -3.53 -3.36
C GLU A 29 35.33 -2.19 -3.69
N SER A 30 36.27 -1.73 -2.85
CA SER A 30 36.94 -0.44 -3.05
C SER A 30 37.95 -0.41 -4.21
N SER A 31 38.38 -1.57 -4.72
CA SER A 31 39.45 -1.67 -5.72
C SER A 31 38.98 -1.62 -7.19
N GLY A 32 37.66 -1.53 -7.43
CA GLY A 32 37.08 -1.59 -8.78
C GLY A 32 36.13 -0.46 -9.19
N ALA A 33 35.81 0.47 -8.29
CA ALA A 33 34.85 1.54 -8.59
C ALA A 33 35.54 2.75 -9.25
N GLN A 34 35.57 2.79 -10.58
CA GLN A 34 35.76 4.05 -11.30
C GLN A 34 34.55 4.96 -11.04
N PRO A 35 34.73 6.28 -10.79
CA PRO A 35 33.61 7.19 -10.71
C PRO A 35 32.87 7.19 -12.04
N ALA A 36 31.62 6.72 -12.03
CA ALA A 36 30.78 6.69 -13.21
C ALA A 36 30.58 8.13 -13.71
N THR A 37 31.16 8.46 -14.86
CA THR A 37 30.93 9.73 -15.58
C THR A 37 29.58 9.73 -16.31
N GLY A 38 28.59 8.99 -15.79
CA GLY A 38 27.25 8.95 -16.35
C GLY A 38 26.56 10.29 -16.12
N LYS A 39 25.88 10.81 -17.14
CA LYS A 39 24.99 11.96 -16.98
C LYS A 39 24.02 11.67 -15.84
N PHE A 40 24.08 12.46 -14.77
CA PHE A 40 23.16 12.36 -13.64
C PHE A 40 21.74 12.60 -14.17
N ASN A 41 20.93 11.54 -14.20
CA ASN A 41 19.54 11.65 -14.61
C ASN A 41 18.70 11.92 -13.36
N VAL A 42 18.27 13.18 -13.22
CA VAL A 42 17.45 13.65 -12.09
C VAL A 42 16.18 12.80 -11.91
N SER A 43 15.60 12.25 -12.98
CA SER A 43 14.43 11.36 -12.86
C SER A 43 14.73 10.08 -12.09
N GLU A 44 15.91 9.50 -12.31
CA GLU A 44 16.28 8.19 -11.78
C GLU A 44 16.78 8.31 -10.34
N GLU A 45 17.41 9.43 -10.02
CA GLU A 45 17.70 9.81 -8.64
C GLU A 45 16.40 10.09 -7.85
N LEU A 46 15.43 10.81 -8.42
CA LEU A 46 14.12 11.01 -7.79
C LEU A 46 13.35 9.68 -7.61
N LYS A 47 13.43 8.74 -8.57
CA LYS A 47 12.88 7.39 -8.43
C LYS A 47 13.56 6.61 -7.29
N GLY A 48 14.88 6.73 -7.16
CA GLY A 48 15.65 6.12 -6.06
C GLY A 48 15.34 6.75 -4.70
N LEU A 49 15.22 8.07 -4.65
CA LEU A 49 14.89 8.84 -3.46
C LEU A 49 13.45 8.56 -2.97
N ALA A 50 12.49 8.45 -3.90
CA ALA A 50 11.11 8.05 -3.60
C ALA A 50 11.02 6.61 -3.04
N ALA A 51 12.00 5.75 -3.31
CA ALA A 51 12.07 4.42 -2.72
C ALA A 51 12.86 4.38 -1.40
N SER A 52 13.47 5.49 -1.00
CA SER A 52 14.26 5.56 0.23
C SER A 52 13.38 5.47 1.46
N ARG A 53 13.77 4.60 2.41
CA ARG A 53 13.13 4.49 3.72
C ARG A 53 13.68 5.48 4.75
N HIS A 54 14.69 6.27 4.37
CA HIS A 54 15.39 7.21 5.26
C HIS A 54 15.22 8.66 4.81
N LEU A 55 14.04 9.01 4.32
CA LEU A 55 13.68 10.39 4.01
C LEU A 55 13.52 11.19 5.32
N SER A 56 13.96 12.45 5.31
CA SER A 56 13.59 13.40 6.36
C SER A 56 12.12 13.79 6.21
N HIS A 57 11.53 14.41 7.23
CA HIS A 57 10.17 14.95 7.14
C HIS A 57 10.00 15.88 5.93
N GLU A 58 10.95 16.80 5.71
CA GLU A 58 10.96 17.69 4.54
C GLU A 58 11.08 16.92 3.23
N GLY A 59 11.94 15.88 3.18
CA GLY A 59 12.08 15.02 2.00
C GLY A 59 10.79 14.26 1.67
N CYS A 60 10.08 13.76 2.70
CA CYS A 60 8.77 13.15 2.53
C CYS A 60 7.76 14.14 1.96
N LEU A 61 7.69 15.37 2.48
CA LEU A 61 6.76 16.38 1.98
C LEU A 61 7.09 16.85 0.56
N ALA A 62 8.38 16.94 0.23
CA ALA A 62 8.82 17.33 -1.12
C ALA A 62 8.44 16.28 -2.17
N ILE A 63 8.52 15.00 -1.83
CA ILE A 63 8.20 13.89 -2.74
C ILE A 63 6.70 13.56 -2.71
N TYR A 64 6.06 13.67 -1.54
CA TYR A 64 4.68 13.28 -1.27
C TYR A 64 3.92 14.41 -0.55
N PRO A 65 3.52 15.49 -1.26
CA PRO A 65 2.93 16.69 -0.65
C PRO A 65 1.57 16.47 0.04
N GLY A 66 0.96 15.28 -0.09
CA GLY A 66 -0.28 14.89 0.59
C GLY A 66 -0.12 13.80 1.66
N LEU A 67 1.11 13.34 1.95
CA LEU A 67 1.35 12.15 2.77
C LEU A 67 0.72 12.21 4.17
N PHE A 68 0.75 13.39 4.80
CA PHE A 68 0.31 13.56 6.20
C PHE A 68 -1.12 14.08 6.34
N VAL A 69 -1.85 14.34 5.24
CA VAL A 69 -3.20 14.94 5.28
C VAL A 69 -4.16 14.19 6.21
N GLU A 70 -4.23 12.85 6.09
CA GLU A 70 -5.13 12.04 6.92
C GLU A 70 -4.66 11.89 8.37
N VAL A 71 -3.35 11.88 8.59
CA VAL A 71 -2.73 11.80 9.93
C VAL A 71 -2.98 13.10 10.69
N ASP A 72 -2.74 14.25 10.06
CA ASP A 72 -2.95 15.57 10.63
C ASP A 72 -4.43 15.84 10.93
N ARG A 73 -5.34 15.37 10.04
CA ARG A 73 -6.78 15.43 10.26
C ARG A 73 -7.18 14.69 11.54
N ALA A 74 -6.72 13.45 11.71
CA ALA A 74 -7.04 12.65 12.88
C ALA A 74 -6.44 13.26 14.16
N ALA A 75 -5.21 13.77 14.09
CA ALA A 75 -4.56 14.47 15.20
C ALA A 75 -5.34 15.72 15.62
N ALA A 76 -5.80 16.53 14.66
CA ALA A 76 -6.59 17.73 14.91
C ALA A 76 -7.92 17.40 15.60
N PHE A 77 -8.62 16.34 15.15
CA PHE A 77 -9.86 15.89 15.77
C PHE A 77 -9.67 15.56 17.26
N TRP A 78 -8.63 14.78 17.59
CA TRP A 78 -8.37 14.38 18.97
C TRP A 78 -7.84 15.51 19.85
N ARG A 79 -7.05 16.44 19.30
CA ARG A 79 -6.63 17.66 20.01
C ARG A 79 -7.85 18.49 20.43
N GLN A 80 -8.84 18.65 19.55
CA GLN A 80 -10.09 19.37 19.87
C GLN A 80 -10.93 18.66 20.94
N LYS A 81 -10.78 17.34 21.08
CA LYS A 81 -11.44 16.52 22.10
C LYS A 81 -10.70 16.49 23.45
N GLY A 82 -9.57 17.18 23.58
CA GLY A 82 -8.75 17.18 24.80
C GLY A 82 -7.67 16.10 24.85
N GLY A 83 -7.40 15.42 23.73
CA GLY A 83 -6.37 14.39 23.62
C GLY A 83 -6.90 12.95 23.78
N ILE A 84 -5.98 12.00 23.71
CA ILE A 84 -6.24 10.56 23.86
C ILE A 84 -5.75 10.13 25.25
N THR A 85 -6.59 9.42 26.00
CA THR A 85 -6.28 8.88 27.33
C THR A 85 -6.17 7.36 27.28
N LEU A 86 -5.63 6.74 28.33
CA LEU A 86 -5.61 5.28 28.45
C LEU A 86 -7.02 4.67 28.48
N ASP A 87 -8.00 5.36 29.07
CA ASP A 87 -9.41 4.91 29.03
C ASP A 87 -9.94 4.80 27.60
N HIS A 88 -9.53 5.70 26.69
CA HIS A 88 -9.90 5.60 25.28
C HIS A 88 -9.27 4.36 24.63
N ILE A 89 -8.00 4.07 24.94
CA ILE A 89 -7.28 2.87 24.47
C ILE A 89 -7.89 1.58 25.03
N ASP A 90 -8.30 1.56 26.29
CA ASP A 90 -8.95 0.42 26.91
C ASP A 90 -10.29 0.11 26.25
N LYS A 91 -11.08 1.15 25.93
CA LYS A 91 -12.34 0.99 25.17
C LYS A 91 -12.12 0.51 23.74
N ALA A 92 -11.01 0.92 23.10
CA ALA A 92 -10.69 0.50 21.74
C ALA A 92 -10.57 -1.02 21.59
N MET A 93 -10.17 -1.72 22.64
CA MET A 93 -9.98 -3.17 22.62
C MET A 93 -11.22 -3.99 22.31
N VAL A 94 -12.40 -3.42 22.55
CA VAL A 94 -13.69 -4.08 22.30
C VAL A 94 -14.44 -3.46 21.12
N ALA A 95 -13.80 -2.53 20.39
CA ALA A 95 -14.43 -1.84 19.25
C ALA A 95 -14.64 -2.76 18.05
N GLY A 96 -13.91 -3.89 17.98
CA GLY A 96 -14.06 -4.87 16.91
C GLY A 96 -13.56 -6.25 17.31
N SER A 97 -13.85 -7.24 16.48
CA SER A 97 -13.39 -8.63 16.66
C SER A 97 -12.55 -9.08 15.47
N GLY A 98 -11.69 -10.07 15.67
CA GLY A 98 -11.11 -10.86 14.60
C GLY A 98 -9.70 -10.46 14.18
N ASN A 99 -9.26 -9.20 14.37
CA ASN A 99 -7.91 -8.73 13.98
C ASN A 99 -7.45 -7.47 14.73
N ILE A 100 -7.78 -7.39 16.02
CA ILE A 100 -7.42 -6.25 16.87
C ILE A 100 -6.17 -6.53 17.72
N VAL A 101 -5.30 -5.52 17.85
CA VAL A 101 -4.02 -5.61 18.53
C VAL A 101 -3.80 -4.36 19.37
N ARG A 102 -3.40 -4.54 20.63
CA ARG A 102 -2.86 -3.48 21.48
C ARG A 102 -1.35 -3.58 21.49
N ALA A 103 -0.70 -2.49 21.11
CA ALA A 103 0.75 -2.40 21.12
C ALA A 103 1.20 -1.16 21.87
N VAL A 104 2.42 -1.22 22.39
CA VAL A 104 3.12 -0.08 22.98
C VAL A 104 4.51 0.00 22.38
N ILE A 105 4.92 1.21 22.02
CA ILE A 105 6.33 1.55 21.82
C ILE A 105 6.80 2.18 23.12
N LEU A 106 7.83 1.61 23.73
CA LEU A 106 8.40 2.08 24.98
C LEU A 106 9.92 1.97 24.89
N ASP A 107 10.64 3.06 25.12
CA ASP A 107 12.10 3.12 25.06
C ASP A 107 12.67 2.60 23.71
N GLY A 108 11.94 2.86 22.62
CA GLY A 108 12.32 2.44 21.27
C GLY A 108 12.04 0.97 20.94
N GLU A 109 11.35 0.22 21.80
CA GLU A 109 10.98 -1.18 21.58
C GLU A 109 9.48 -1.36 21.38
N LEU A 110 9.10 -2.24 20.44
CA LEU A 110 7.69 -2.56 20.15
C LEU A 110 7.24 -3.78 20.96
N TYR A 111 6.23 -3.58 21.81
CA TYR A 111 5.61 -4.64 22.60
C TYR A 111 4.16 -4.86 22.16
N VAL A 112 3.77 -6.12 21.98
CA VAL A 112 2.37 -6.50 21.76
C VAL A 112 1.75 -6.87 23.11
N LYS A 113 0.98 -5.97 23.72
CA LYS A 113 0.34 -6.18 25.03
C LYS A 113 -0.78 -7.20 24.97
N TRP A 114 -1.54 -7.18 23.87
CA TRP A 114 -2.65 -8.09 23.66
C TRP A 114 -2.98 -8.20 22.17
N LYS A 115 -3.44 -9.37 21.75
CA LYS A 115 -3.89 -9.65 20.38
C LYS A 115 -5.07 -10.62 20.44
N ASP A 116 -6.12 -10.34 19.66
CA ASP A 116 -7.22 -11.27 19.46
C ASP A 116 -6.78 -12.50 18.64
N ARG A 117 -7.56 -13.58 18.70
CA ARG A 117 -7.34 -14.87 18.01
C ARG A 117 -7.44 -14.82 16.48
N GLY A 118 -7.31 -13.62 15.90
CA GLY A 118 -7.29 -13.40 14.47
C GLY A 118 -6.30 -14.28 13.74
N ARG A 119 -6.80 -14.96 12.70
CA ARG A 119 -6.06 -16.00 11.96
C ARG A 119 -5.32 -15.46 10.74
N HIS A 120 -5.40 -14.16 10.48
CA HIS A 120 -4.90 -13.58 9.22
C HIS A 120 -3.47 -13.06 9.33
N SER A 121 -2.72 -13.19 8.24
CA SER A 121 -1.36 -12.66 8.10
C SER A 121 -1.29 -11.13 8.21
N ARG A 122 -2.43 -10.45 8.04
CA ARG A 122 -2.58 -9.00 8.03
C ARG A 122 -1.97 -8.33 9.27
N VAL A 123 -2.31 -8.83 10.46
CA VAL A 123 -1.77 -8.33 11.73
C VAL A 123 -0.24 -8.43 11.77
N HIS A 124 0.33 -9.56 11.36
CA HIS A 124 1.78 -9.77 11.39
C HIS A 124 2.49 -8.82 10.41
N SER A 125 1.91 -8.64 9.22
CA SER A 125 2.45 -7.74 8.20
C SER A 125 2.37 -6.27 8.61
N THR A 126 1.27 -5.84 9.24
CA THR A 126 1.15 -4.49 9.81
C THR A 126 2.16 -4.25 10.94
N LEU A 127 2.34 -5.21 11.86
CA LEU A 127 3.37 -5.11 12.90
C LEU A 127 4.78 -5.06 12.32
N ALA A 128 5.06 -5.84 11.26
CA ALA A 128 6.33 -5.78 10.55
C ALA A 128 6.56 -4.41 9.90
N MET A 129 5.52 -3.78 9.33
CA MET A 129 5.62 -2.42 8.78
C MET A 129 5.92 -1.37 9.87
N ILE A 130 5.28 -1.50 11.04
CA ILE A 130 5.56 -0.61 12.18
C ILE A 130 7.01 -0.78 12.63
N HIS A 131 7.47 -2.02 12.81
CA HIS A 131 8.84 -2.31 13.20
C HIS A 131 9.86 -1.80 12.16
N ASP A 132 9.60 -1.99 10.86
CA ASP A 132 10.42 -1.42 9.78
C ASP A 132 10.47 0.10 9.84
N ALA A 133 9.34 0.77 10.10
CA ALA A 133 9.29 2.21 10.28
C ALA A 133 10.12 2.66 11.50
N MET A 134 10.12 1.89 12.59
CA MET A 134 10.97 2.16 13.76
C MET A 134 12.46 2.05 13.46
N LEU A 135 12.87 1.02 12.73
CA LEU A 135 14.27 0.82 12.35
C LEU A 135 14.79 1.86 11.35
N THR A 136 13.90 2.41 10.53
CA THR A 136 14.27 3.32 9.45
C THR A 136 14.01 4.79 9.76
N SER A 137 13.30 5.07 10.85
CA SER A 137 13.06 6.43 11.34
C SER A 137 14.37 7.17 11.59
N ARG A 138 14.42 8.41 11.14
CA ARG A 138 15.55 9.31 11.39
C ARG A 138 15.45 10.03 12.73
N GLU A 139 14.26 10.00 13.32
CA GLU A 139 13.93 10.67 14.57
C GLU A 139 13.49 9.61 15.60
N PRO A 140 13.83 9.80 16.89
CA PRO A 140 13.33 8.91 17.93
C PRO A 140 11.81 8.87 17.92
N ILE A 141 11.24 7.67 17.90
CA ILE A 141 9.80 7.50 18.02
C ILE A 141 9.43 7.61 19.50
N PRO A 142 8.48 8.50 19.87
CA PRO A 142 8.10 8.68 21.25
C PRO A 142 7.39 7.45 21.81
N ASP A 143 7.40 7.33 23.13
CA ASP A 143 6.59 6.33 23.82
C ASP A 143 5.11 6.54 23.50
N ILE A 144 4.44 5.48 23.05
CA ILE A 144 3.04 5.54 22.64
C ILE A 144 2.38 4.19 22.81
N GLU A 145 1.14 4.21 23.31
CA GLU A 145 0.27 3.04 23.37
C GLU A 145 -0.92 3.23 22.42
N PHE A 146 -1.21 2.22 21.61
CA PHE A 146 -2.19 2.31 20.53
C PHE A 146 -2.86 0.97 20.23
N VAL A 147 -3.98 1.06 19.52
CA VAL A 147 -4.75 -0.10 19.05
C VAL A 147 -4.83 -0.10 17.53
N ILE A 148 -4.56 -1.25 16.93
CA ILE A 148 -4.64 -1.49 15.49
C ILE A 148 -5.81 -2.43 15.22
N TYR A 149 -6.60 -2.13 14.20
CA TYR A 149 -7.60 -3.03 13.63
C TYR A 149 -7.26 -3.32 12.17
N CYS A 150 -6.99 -4.60 11.86
CA CYS A 150 -6.51 -5.04 10.54
C CYS A 150 -7.56 -5.80 9.70
N ASP A 151 -8.84 -5.68 10.05
CA ASP A 151 -9.92 -6.21 9.21
C ASP A 151 -10.38 -5.19 8.15
N ASP A 152 -11.37 -5.58 7.34
CA ASP A 152 -11.82 -4.79 6.20
C ASP A 152 -12.48 -3.45 6.60
N HIS A 153 -13.34 -3.41 7.62
CA HIS A 153 -13.98 -2.19 8.14
C HIS A 153 -14.33 -2.31 9.62
N LEU A 154 -14.17 -1.22 10.38
CA LEU A 154 -14.54 -1.18 11.80
C LEU A 154 -15.97 -0.66 11.99
N ASP A 155 -16.95 -1.58 11.95
CA ASP A 155 -18.36 -1.24 12.11
C ASP A 155 -18.69 -0.63 13.50
N ASN A 156 -19.61 0.35 13.51
CA ASN A 156 -20.18 0.95 14.73
C ASN A 156 -19.14 1.51 15.72
N SER A 157 -18.05 2.06 15.19
CA SER A 157 -16.99 2.68 15.99
C SER A 157 -17.54 3.83 16.86
N ASP A 158 -17.40 3.68 18.18
CA ASP A 158 -17.71 4.74 19.14
C ASP A 158 -16.83 5.96 18.82
N PRO A 159 -17.41 7.16 18.60
CA PRO A 159 -16.64 8.35 18.23
C PRO A 159 -15.62 8.82 19.29
N ASN A 160 -15.60 8.17 20.46
CA ASN A 160 -14.62 8.39 21.53
C ASN A 160 -13.56 7.29 21.60
N VAL A 161 -13.31 6.57 20.50
CA VAL A 161 -12.33 5.49 20.45
C VAL A 161 -11.29 5.69 19.35
N PRO A 162 -9.99 5.87 19.66
CA PRO A 162 -8.95 6.03 18.66
C PRO A 162 -8.39 4.67 18.24
N VAL A 163 -8.60 4.31 16.97
CA VAL A 163 -8.07 3.06 16.39
C VAL A 163 -7.32 3.38 15.10
N LEU A 164 -6.17 2.72 14.93
CA LEU A 164 -5.46 2.67 13.65
C LEU A 164 -6.16 1.64 12.74
N VAL A 165 -6.70 2.09 11.61
CA VAL A 165 -7.57 1.30 10.72
C VAL A 165 -7.07 1.37 9.28
N LEU A 166 -7.53 0.43 8.45
CA LEU A 166 -7.17 0.36 7.04
C LEU A 166 -8.04 1.25 6.15
N ASP A 167 -9.23 1.61 6.63
CA ASP A 167 -10.23 2.36 5.89
C ASP A 167 -11.07 3.24 6.84
N ARG A 168 -11.79 4.22 6.27
CA ARG A 168 -12.82 5.00 6.96
C ARG A 168 -13.73 5.71 5.98
N THR A 169 -14.91 6.08 6.43
CA THR A 169 -15.80 7.06 5.80
C THR A 169 -15.49 8.48 6.26
N ASP A 170 -16.01 9.48 5.56
CA ASP A 170 -15.85 10.91 5.91
C ASP A 170 -16.36 11.25 7.34
N ARG A 171 -17.36 10.50 7.83
CA ARG A 171 -18.00 10.65 9.15
C ARG A 171 -17.17 10.12 10.31
N GLU A 172 -16.30 9.12 10.08
CA GLU A 172 -15.54 8.43 11.14
C GLU A 172 -14.25 9.18 11.51
N ARG A 173 -14.38 10.46 11.85
CA ARG A 173 -13.24 11.38 12.00
C ARG A 173 -12.29 11.02 13.15
N HIS A 174 -12.75 10.16 14.05
CA HIS A 174 -12.01 9.68 15.21
C HIS A 174 -10.99 8.58 14.87
N LEU A 175 -11.13 7.93 13.71
CA LEU A 175 -10.22 6.88 13.26
C LEU A 175 -8.99 7.43 12.55
N TRP A 176 -7.88 6.70 12.65
CA TRP A 176 -6.59 7.03 12.04
C TRP A 176 -6.28 6.04 10.93
N LEU A 177 -6.12 6.52 9.70
CA LEU A 177 -5.74 5.67 8.58
C LEU A 177 -4.25 5.30 8.67
N ILE A 178 -3.96 4.04 8.43
CA ILE A 178 -2.59 3.53 8.25
C ILE A 178 -2.46 2.84 6.89
N PRO A 179 -1.24 2.77 6.33
CA PRO A 179 -1.00 1.97 5.13
C PRO A 179 -1.36 0.50 5.38
N ASP A 180 -1.94 -0.15 4.37
CA ASP A 180 -2.40 -1.52 4.52
C ASP A 180 -1.28 -2.55 4.54
N PHE A 181 -1.57 -3.70 5.16
CA PHE A 181 -0.64 -4.84 5.31
C PHE A 181 0.01 -5.29 3.99
N GLY A 182 -0.64 -5.05 2.84
CA GLY A 182 -0.12 -5.41 1.53
C GLY A 182 1.14 -4.64 1.11
N PHE A 183 1.50 -3.56 1.80
CA PHE A 183 2.82 -2.94 1.60
C PHE A 183 3.97 -3.87 2.02
N ASN A 184 3.74 -4.73 3.03
CA ASN A 184 4.68 -5.76 3.46
C ASN A 184 4.36 -7.14 2.85
N SER A 185 3.19 -7.71 3.11
CA SER A 185 2.86 -9.05 2.60
C SER A 185 1.38 -9.39 2.71
N TRP A 186 0.89 -10.22 1.78
CA TRP A 186 -0.39 -10.89 1.91
C TRP A 186 -0.33 -12.30 1.28
N PRO A 187 0.16 -13.31 2.02
CA PRO A 187 0.43 -14.65 1.49
C PRO A 187 -0.83 -15.44 1.11
N GLU A 188 -1.99 -15.16 1.70
CA GLU A 188 -3.24 -15.88 1.39
C GLU A 188 -3.60 -15.83 -0.10
N PRO A 189 -3.60 -14.66 -0.78
CA PRO A 189 -3.67 -14.53 -2.24
C PRO A 189 -2.31 -14.62 -2.97
N LYS A 190 -1.22 -15.00 -2.29
CA LYS A 190 0.15 -15.02 -2.85
C LYS A 190 0.62 -13.65 -3.36
N VAL A 191 0.26 -12.59 -2.64
CA VAL A 191 0.74 -11.23 -2.94
C VAL A 191 1.96 -10.93 -2.07
N GLY A 192 3.09 -10.64 -2.72
CA GLY A 192 4.34 -10.28 -2.06
C GLY A 192 4.36 -8.84 -1.55
N THR A 193 5.55 -8.33 -1.25
CA THR A 193 5.72 -6.92 -0.86
C THR A 193 5.29 -5.99 -2.00
N PHE A 194 4.85 -4.77 -1.67
CA PHE A 194 4.49 -3.80 -2.71
C PHE A 194 5.67 -3.50 -3.65
N SER A 195 6.90 -3.45 -3.12
CA SER A 195 8.10 -3.24 -3.94
C SER A 195 8.37 -4.39 -4.91
N GLU A 196 8.17 -5.63 -4.46
CA GLU A 196 8.28 -6.82 -5.31
C GLU A 196 7.21 -6.83 -6.40
N VAL A 197 5.95 -6.55 -6.06
CA VAL A 197 4.85 -6.50 -7.03
C VAL A 197 5.09 -5.39 -8.05
N LYS A 198 5.53 -4.20 -7.62
CA LYS A 198 5.89 -3.10 -8.52
C LYS A 198 7.01 -3.50 -9.49
N ARG A 199 8.07 -4.14 -8.99
CA ARG A 199 9.17 -4.62 -9.84
C ARG A 199 8.68 -5.65 -10.86
N LYS A 200 7.91 -6.65 -10.43
CA LYS A 200 7.34 -7.68 -11.31
C LYS A 200 6.41 -7.09 -12.35
N ALA A 201 5.57 -6.12 -11.98
CA ALA A 201 4.70 -5.42 -12.90
C ALA A 201 5.50 -4.67 -13.99
N GLY A 202 6.59 -4.00 -13.61
CA GLY A 202 7.48 -3.34 -14.59
C GLY A 202 8.22 -4.32 -15.50
N GLU A 203 8.72 -5.44 -14.96
CA GLU A 203 9.31 -6.52 -15.78
C GLU A 203 8.30 -7.19 -16.70
N PHE A 204 7.03 -7.26 -16.29
CA PHE A 204 5.94 -7.76 -17.11
C PHE A 204 5.63 -6.78 -18.24
N ASP A 205 5.42 -5.51 -17.91
CA ASP A 205 5.09 -4.44 -18.86
C ASP A 205 6.17 -4.26 -19.92
N ALA A 206 7.46 -4.25 -19.52
CA ALA A 206 8.59 -4.17 -20.45
C ALA A 206 8.64 -5.32 -21.46
N ARG A 207 8.12 -6.51 -21.10
CA ARG A 207 8.02 -7.68 -21.99
C ARG A 207 6.74 -7.70 -22.83
N HIS A 208 5.73 -6.91 -22.46
CA HIS A 208 4.42 -6.87 -23.11
C HIS A 208 4.05 -5.43 -23.45
N PRO A 209 4.67 -4.85 -24.49
CA PRO A 209 4.31 -3.52 -24.98
C PRO A 209 2.81 -3.42 -25.27
N TRP A 210 2.22 -2.22 -25.16
CA TRP A 210 0.78 -1.97 -25.31
C TRP A 210 0.11 -2.77 -26.45
N LYS A 211 0.70 -2.78 -27.65
CA LYS A 211 0.19 -3.48 -28.84
C LYS A 211 0.02 -5.00 -28.66
N THR A 212 0.73 -5.60 -27.72
CA THR A 212 0.67 -7.03 -27.40
C THR A 212 -0.29 -7.36 -26.26
N LYS A 213 -0.76 -6.35 -25.51
CA LYS A 213 -1.69 -6.53 -24.41
C LYS A 213 -3.07 -6.92 -24.93
N THR A 214 -3.78 -7.75 -24.15
CA THR A 214 -5.12 -8.22 -24.46
C THR A 214 -6.10 -7.03 -24.45
N PRO A 215 -6.83 -6.74 -25.56
CA PRO A 215 -7.68 -5.57 -25.70
C PRO A 215 -9.05 -5.79 -25.04
N LYS A 216 -9.06 -6.14 -23.75
CA LYS A 216 -10.26 -6.40 -22.97
C LYS A 216 -10.25 -5.65 -21.64
N LEU A 217 -11.44 -5.29 -21.17
CA LEU A 217 -11.66 -4.91 -19.78
C LEU A 217 -11.54 -6.13 -18.89
N PHE A 218 -10.48 -6.16 -18.09
CA PHE A 218 -10.21 -7.24 -17.17
C PHE A 218 -10.60 -6.87 -15.74
N TRP A 219 -11.30 -7.80 -15.09
CA TRP A 219 -11.47 -7.80 -13.65
C TRP A 219 -11.56 -9.23 -13.15
N LYS A 220 -10.85 -9.54 -12.07
CA LYS A 220 -10.95 -10.82 -11.41
C LYS A 220 -11.09 -10.65 -9.91
N GLY A 221 -12.16 -11.11 -9.29
CA GLY A 221 -12.36 -10.91 -7.85
C GLY A 221 -13.51 -11.70 -7.25
N ALA A 222 -13.55 -11.76 -5.92
CA ALA A 222 -14.62 -12.46 -5.21
C ALA A 222 -15.90 -11.62 -5.16
N LEU A 223 -17.03 -12.25 -5.45
CA LEU A 223 -18.35 -11.63 -5.51
C LEU A 223 -19.01 -11.50 -4.12
N LEU A 224 -18.25 -11.11 -3.10
CA LEU A 224 -18.72 -11.10 -1.71
C LEU A 224 -19.74 -9.98 -1.39
N VAL A 225 -19.82 -8.96 -2.24
CA VAL A 225 -20.64 -7.76 -2.03
C VAL A 225 -21.47 -7.42 -3.27
N ASP A 226 -22.61 -6.76 -3.05
CA ASP A 226 -23.58 -6.40 -4.10
C ASP A 226 -22.97 -5.60 -5.25
N ILE A 227 -22.07 -4.66 -4.95
CA ILE A 227 -21.43 -3.82 -5.96
C ILE A 227 -20.64 -4.68 -6.97
N ARG A 228 -19.96 -5.74 -6.50
CA ARG A 228 -19.19 -6.64 -7.36
C ARG A 228 -20.08 -7.60 -8.14
N ARG A 229 -21.16 -8.12 -7.52
CA ARG A 229 -22.16 -8.94 -8.24
C ARG A 229 -22.81 -8.15 -9.38
N LYS A 230 -23.27 -6.92 -9.09
CA LYS A 230 -23.90 -6.04 -10.09
C LYS A 230 -22.95 -5.72 -11.24
N PHE A 231 -21.68 -5.42 -10.96
CA PHE A 231 -20.69 -5.22 -12.01
C PHE A 231 -20.44 -6.50 -12.83
N PHE A 232 -20.31 -7.65 -12.16
CA PHE A 232 -20.11 -8.94 -12.81
C PHE A 232 -21.25 -9.23 -13.79
N ASP A 233 -22.51 -9.14 -13.34
CA ASP A 233 -23.69 -9.38 -14.17
C ASP A 233 -23.81 -8.39 -15.33
N LEU A 234 -23.42 -7.13 -15.12
CA LEU A 234 -23.44 -6.08 -16.14
C LEU A 234 -22.41 -6.31 -17.25
N ALA A 235 -21.20 -6.75 -16.89
CA ALA A 235 -20.04 -6.69 -17.78
C ALA A 235 -19.63 -8.05 -18.38
N LYS A 236 -19.92 -9.18 -17.72
CA LYS A 236 -19.37 -10.51 -18.10
C LYS A 236 -19.70 -10.99 -19.52
N ASP A 237 -20.86 -10.60 -20.06
CA ASP A 237 -21.35 -11.10 -21.36
C ASP A 237 -20.92 -10.23 -22.55
N TRP A 238 -20.21 -9.13 -22.30
CA TRP A 238 -19.69 -8.27 -23.36
C TRP A 238 -18.43 -8.87 -23.98
N GLY A 239 -18.35 -8.90 -25.31
CA GLY A 239 -17.18 -9.43 -26.03
C GLY A 239 -15.87 -8.68 -25.75
N TRP A 240 -15.96 -7.40 -25.34
CA TRP A 240 -14.84 -6.57 -24.93
C TRP A 240 -14.42 -6.76 -23.46
N ALA A 241 -15.09 -7.62 -22.71
CA ALA A 241 -14.82 -7.85 -21.30
C ALA A 241 -14.22 -9.25 -21.06
N GLN A 242 -13.46 -9.36 -19.98
CA GLN A 242 -13.03 -10.60 -19.36
C GLN A 242 -13.16 -10.45 -17.85
N ILE A 243 -14.34 -10.79 -17.35
CA ILE A 243 -14.71 -10.63 -15.94
C ILE A 243 -14.81 -12.01 -15.31
N GLU A 244 -14.01 -12.25 -14.28
CA GLU A 244 -13.87 -13.57 -13.67
C GLU A 244 -14.11 -13.50 -12.16
N GLU A 245 -14.77 -14.53 -11.61
CA GLU A 245 -14.85 -14.70 -10.17
C GLU A 245 -13.56 -15.35 -9.63
N VAL A 246 -13.12 -14.89 -8.46
CA VAL A 246 -12.12 -15.61 -7.65
C VAL A 246 -12.86 -16.49 -6.66
N ASP A 247 -12.55 -17.78 -6.70
CA ASP A 247 -12.95 -18.72 -5.66
C ASP A 247 -11.81 -18.85 -4.64
N TRP A 248 -12.00 -18.28 -3.44
CA TRP A 248 -11.03 -18.39 -2.35
C TRP A 248 -10.82 -19.82 -1.84
N GLY A 249 -11.78 -20.72 -2.09
CA GLY A 249 -11.64 -22.16 -1.83
C GLY A 249 -10.70 -22.85 -2.82
N ASN A 250 -10.53 -22.28 -4.02
CA ASN A 250 -9.63 -22.78 -5.04
C ASN A 250 -8.55 -21.75 -5.41
N LYS A 251 -7.39 -21.87 -4.75
CA LYS A 251 -6.23 -20.98 -4.93
C LYS A 251 -5.60 -21.02 -6.34
N GLU A 252 -5.96 -21.98 -7.19
CA GLU A 252 -5.51 -22.00 -8.60
C GLU A 252 -6.21 -20.93 -9.44
N THR A 253 -7.35 -20.42 -8.98
CA THR A 253 -8.08 -19.35 -9.66
C THR A 253 -7.44 -17.97 -9.45
N VAL A 254 -6.54 -17.81 -8.48
CA VAL A 254 -5.93 -16.52 -8.15
C VAL A 254 -4.83 -16.17 -9.15
N MET A 255 -5.06 -15.11 -9.93
CA MET A 255 -4.06 -14.53 -10.83
C MET A 255 -3.10 -13.63 -10.06
N THR A 256 -1.80 -13.68 -10.38
CA THR A 256 -0.81 -12.78 -9.79
C THR A 256 -1.03 -11.33 -10.23
N MET A 257 -0.62 -10.37 -9.40
CA MET A 257 -0.89 -8.96 -9.68
C MET A 257 -0.17 -8.45 -10.95
N ASP A 258 1.04 -8.93 -11.22
CA ASP A 258 1.80 -8.60 -12.43
C ASP A 258 1.15 -9.15 -13.70
N ALA A 259 0.50 -10.31 -13.65
CA ALA A 259 -0.19 -10.88 -14.81
C ALA A 259 -1.41 -10.04 -15.25
N HIS A 260 -1.97 -9.21 -14.36
CA HIS A 260 -3.01 -8.26 -14.76
C HIS A 260 -2.49 -7.26 -15.80
N CYS A 261 -1.19 -6.95 -15.78
CA CYS A 261 -0.58 -5.99 -16.70
C CYS A 261 -0.60 -6.43 -18.17
N GLY A 262 -0.98 -7.67 -18.46
CA GLY A 262 -1.22 -8.19 -19.80
C GLY A 262 -2.53 -7.75 -20.45
N PHE A 263 -3.37 -6.98 -19.75
CA PHE A 263 -4.61 -6.41 -20.27
C PHE A 263 -4.49 -4.90 -20.45
N LYS A 264 -5.13 -4.36 -21.50
CA LYS A 264 -5.15 -2.91 -21.77
C LYS A 264 -5.99 -2.13 -20.78
N TYR A 265 -7.08 -2.72 -20.29
CA TYR A 265 -8.05 -2.03 -19.45
C TYR A 265 -8.28 -2.82 -18.16
N LEU A 266 -8.02 -2.19 -17.01
CA LEU A 266 -8.11 -2.82 -15.70
C LEU A 266 -9.23 -2.17 -14.90
N ALA A 267 -10.28 -2.93 -14.63
CA ALA A 267 -11.35 -2.46 -13.77
C ALA A 267 -10.95 -2.55 -12.29
N HIS A 268 -11.26 -1.48 -11.55
CA HIS A 268 -11.16 -1.42 -10.10
C HIS A 268 -12.56 -1.29 -9.51
N LEU A 269 -12.83 -2.04 -8.44
CA LEU A 269 -14.08 -2.00 -7.71
C LEU A 269 -13.81 -2.15 -6.22
N GLU A 270 -14.55 -1.39 -5.43
CA GLU A 270 -14.56 -1.52 -3.99
C GLU A 270 -15.11 -2.89 -3.53
N GLY A 271 -14.83 -3.22 -2.28
CA GLY A 271 -15.20 -4.47 -1.63
C GLY A 271 -16.14 -4.25 -0.45
N ILE A 272 -15.85 -4.93 0.65
CA ILE A 272 -16.47 -4.66 1.95
C ILE A 272 -16.17 -3.21 2.36
N ALA A 273 -14.92 -2.79 2.18
CA ALA A 273 -14.46 -1.42 2.26
C ALA A 273 -13.71 -1.04 0.97
N TYR A 274 -12.62 -0.27 1.08
CA TYR A 274 -11.72 -0.05 -0.05
C TYR A 274 -11.13 -1.37 -0.58
N SER A 275 -10.81 -1.43 -1.87
CA SER A 275 -10.03 -2.52 -2.42
C SER A 275 -8.55 -2.19 -2.48
N GLY A 276 -7.76 -2.89 -1.66
CA GLY A 276 -6.30 -2.83 -1.68
C GLY A 276 -5.63 -3.27 -3.00
N ARG A 277 -6.41 -3.62 -4.03
CA ARG A 277 -5.92 -3.95 -5.38
C ARG A 277 -5.45 -2.73 -6.16
N LEU A 278 -6.07 -1.55 -5.94
CA LEU A 278 -5.84 -0.36 -6.77
C LEU A 278 -4.35 -0.05 -6.89
N LYS A 279 -3.64 -0.02 -5.76
CA LYS A 279 -2.20 0.28 -5.71
C LYS A 279 -1.35 -0.58 -6.64
N TYR A 280 -1.74 -1.84 -6.87
CA TYR A 280 -1.01 -2.75 -7.75
C TYR A 280 -1.36 -2.57 -9.22
N LEU A 281 -2.64 -2.33 -9.56
CA LEU A 281 -3.06 -2.08 -10.96
C LEU A 281 -2.37 -0.83 -11.51
N MET A 282 -2.20 0.17 -10.66
CA MET A 282 -1.47 1.39 -10.98
C MET A 282 0.02 1.15 -11.28
N MET A 283 0.57 -0.04 -11.01
CA MET A 283 1.96 -0.38 -11.31
C MET A 283 2.13 -1.02 -12.68
N CYS A 284 1.05 -1.31 -13.41
CA CYS A 284 1.11 -1.96 -14.73
C CYS A 284 1.64 -1.06 -15.86
N HIS A 285 1.97 0.19 -15.55
CA HIS A 285 2.69 1.14 -16.38
C HIS A 285 3.62 1.99 -15.47
N PRO A 286 4.76 1.44 -15.04
CA PRO A 286 5.57 2.04 -13.97
C PRO A 286 6.24 3.37 -14.34
N ASP A 287 6.35 3.66 -15.65
CA ASP A 287 6.92 4.91 -16.18
C ASP A 287 5.89 6.04 -16.28
N SER A 288 4.59 5.76 -16.09
CA SER A 288 3.57 6.80 -15.94
C SER A 288 3.77 7.53 -14.61
N SER A 289 4.04 8.83 -14.68
CA SER A 289 4.32 9.65 -13.49
C SER A 289 3.08 9.88 -12.61
N ASP A 290 1.88 9.86 -13.20
CA ASP A 290 0.68 10.31 -12.48
C ASP A 290 -0.43 9.25 -12.40
N ARG A 291 -0.23 8.05 -12.96
CA ARG A 291 -1.11 6.86 -12.77
C ARG A 291 -2.60 7.20 -13.03
N ASN A 292 -2.98 7.20 -14.31
CA ASN A 292 -4.30 7.69 -14.73
C ASN A 292 -5.46 6.75 -14.35
N LEU A 293 -6.61 7.36 -14.08
CA LEU A 293 -7.88 6.68 -13.86
C LEU A 293 -8.92 7.18 -14.85
N VAL A 294 -9.65 6.24 -15.46
CA VAL A 294 -10.89 6.54 -16.17
C VAL A 294 -12.04 6.29 -15.21
N VAL A 295 -12.62 7.38 -14.69
CA VAL A 295 -13.83 7.31 -13.87
C VAL A 295 -15.03 7.13 -14.79
N ILE A 296 -15.74 6.01 -14.65
CA ILE A 296 -16.96 5.77 -15.43
C ILE A 296 -18.05 6.72 -14.94
N PRO A 297 -18.62 7.59 -15.81
CA PRO A 297 -19.66 8.52 -15.40
C PRO A 297 -20.92 7.83 -14.89
N GLY A 298 -21.59 8.46 -13.92
CA GLY A 298 -22.83 7.97 -13.31
C GLY A 298 -22.60 7.08 -12.08
N ARG A 299 -23.69 6.65 -11.43
CA ARG A 299 -23.61 5.91 -10.14
C ARG A 299 -23.56 4.37 -10.29
N LYS A 300 -23.86 3.83 -11.48
CA LYS A 300 -24.06 2.38 -11.71
C LYS A 300 -23.42 1.87 -13.00
N TRP A 301 -22.34 2.50 -13.45
CA TRP A 301 -21.61 2.11 -14.66
C TRP A 301 -22.47 2.06 -15.95
N GLU A 302 -23.58 2.80 -16.00
CA GLU A 302 -24.48 2.87 -17.15
C GLU A 302 -23.74 3.28 -18.43
N LYS A 303 -22.67 4.06 -18.26
CA LYS A 303 -21.80 4.57 -19.33
C LYS A 303 -20.60 3.69 -19.62
N LEU A 304 -20.48 2.52 -18.98
CA LEU A 304 -19.36 1.60 -19.20
C LEU A 304 -19.28 1.10 -20.65
N PRO A 305 -20.37 0.63 -21.31
CA PRO A 305 -20.28 0.17 -22.69
C PRO A 305 -19.82 1.26 -23.66
N GLU A 306 -20.35 2.47 -23.51
CA GLU A 306 -19.99 3.65 -24.33
C GLU A 306 -18.52 4.05 -24.12
N THR A 307 -18.07 4.04 -22.86
CA THR A 307 -16.68 4.33 -22.49
C THR A 307 -15.73 3.30 -23.09
N MET A 308 -16.04 2.00 -22.97
CA MET A 308 -15.22 0.94 -23.54
C MET A 308 -15.17 0.99 -25.06
N GLN A 309 -16.30 1.26 -25.71
CA GLN A 309 -16.33 1.44 -27.16
C GLN A 309 -15.46 2.61 -27.61
N HIS A 310 -15.48 3.73 -26.87
CA HIS A 310 -14.63 4.88 -27.15
C HIS A 310 -13.15 4.54 -27.02
N LEU A 311 -12.74 3.88 -25.93
CA LEU A 311 -11.35 3.49 -25.70
C LEU A 311 -10.85 2.51 -26.77
N MET A 312 -11.66 1.51 -27.13
CA MET A 312 -11.29 0.51 -28.13
C MET A 312 -11.23 1.07 -29.56
N ASN A 313 -12.11 2.02 -29.89
CA ASN A 313 -12.08 2.67 -31.21
C ASN A 313 -10.90 3.64 -31.35
N ASN A 314 -10.35 4.12 -30.23
CA ASN A 314 -9.26 5.09 -30.17
C ASN A 314 -8.04 4.51 -29.44
N ASP A 315 -7.50 3.38 -29.92
CA ASP A 315 -6.45 2.63 -29.22
C ASP A 315 -5.20 3.47 -28.91
N THR A 316 -4.80 4.38 -29.81
CA THR A 316 -3.69 5.32 -29.57
C THR A 316 -4.00 6.29 -28.44
N ALA A 317 -5.23 6.81 -28.36
CA ALA A 317 -5.62 7.67 -27.25
C ALA A 317 -5.69 6.91 -25.93
N ALA A 318 -6.07 5.63 -25.96
CA ALA A 318 -6.04 4.76 -24.79
C ALA A 318 -4.61 4.45 -24.32
N GLU A 319 -3.67 4.20 -25.24
CA GLU A 319 -2.23 4.06 -24.95
C GLU A 319 -1.69 5.34 -24.33
N GLU A 320 -1.97 6.49 -24.95
CA GLU A 320 -1.60 7.79 -24.40
C GLU A 320 -2.23 8.03 -23.02
N LEU A 321 -3.47 7.62 -22.78
CA LEU A 321 -4.09 7.70 -21.45
C LEU A 321 -3.46 6.72 -20.45
N ALA A 322 -2.86 5.62 -20.87
CA ALA A 322 -2.12 4.74 -19.97
C ALA A 322 -0.73 5.34 -19.64
N ASP A 323 -0.11 5.98 -20.63
CA ASP A 323 1.25 6.53 -20.53
C ASP A 323 1.28 7.93 -19.91
N ARG A 324 0.22 8.72 -20.07
CA ARG A 324 0.19 10.13 -19.67
C ARG A 324 0.25 10.31 -18.15
N SER A 325 0.65 11.52 -17.82
CA SER A 325 0.58 12.16 -16.53
C SER A 325 -0.80 12.85 -16.39
N TYR A 326 -1.72 12.43 -15.50
CA TYR A 326 -2.83 13.25 -15.02
C TYR A 326 -2.29 14.51 -14.35
N VAL A 327 -2.00 15.52 -15.17
CA VAL A 327 -1.86 16.89 -14.69
C VAL A 327 -3.27 17.42 -14.46
N GLU A 328 -3.74 17.37 -13.22
CA GLU A 328 -4.83 18.24 -12.79
C GLU A 328 -4.46 19.68 -13.20
N PRO A 329 -5.29 20.41 -13.95
CA PRO A 329 -4.95 21.78 -14.30
C PRO A 329 -4.87 22.59 -13.01
N ARG A 330 -3.64 22.93 -12.59
CA ARG A 330 -3.36 23.85 -11.49
C ARG A 330 -4.00 25.21 -11.79
N SER A 331 -5.23 25.40 -11.33
CA SER A 331 -5.76 26.73 -11.04
C SER A 331 -5.33 27.10 -9.61
N PRO A 332 -4.56 28.18 -9.41
CA PRO A 332 -4.27 28.67 -8.08
C PRO A 332 -5.47 29.51 -7.61
N SER A 333 -6.45 28.87 -6.98
CA SER A 333 -7.30 29.44 -5.92
C SER A 333 -8.53 28.57 -5.64
N ASN A 334 -8.86 28.49 -4.36
CA ASN A 334 -10.11 28.06 -3.76
C ASN A 334 -10.21 26.58 -3.33
N THR A 335 -9.96 26.39 -2.03
CA THR A 335 -10.73 25.58 -1.08
C THR A 335 -11.22 24.21 -1.54
N MET A 336 -10.63 23.16 -0.95
CA MET A 336 -11.23 21.82 -0.82
C MET A 336 -12.69 21.94 -0.33
N SER A 337 -13.61 21.87 -1.27
CA SER A 337 -15.01 21.54 -1.03
C SER A 337 -15.59 20.98 -2.33
N SER A 338 -16.41 19.95 -2.18
CA SER A 338 -17.15 19.19 -3.17
C SER A 338 -16.36 18.22 -4.06
N LEU A 339 -16.42 16.94 -3.68
CA LEU A 339 -16.77 15.83 -4.59
C LEU A 339 -17.41 14.66 -3.80
N LEU A 340 -18.23 15.00 -2.80
CA LEU A 340 -19.16 14.12 -2.12
C LEU A 340 -20.48 14.88 -1.95
N ALA A 341 -21.27 14.94 -3.02
CA ALA A 341 -22.71 15.22 -3.02
C ALA A 341 -23.18 15.20 -4.48
N ASP A 342 -23.71 14.06 -4.90
CA ASP A 342 -25.14 13.92 -5.19
C ASP A 342 -25.54 12.48 -4.95
#